data_AF-A0A1E3ADU4-F1
#
_entry.id   AF-A0A1E3ADU4-F1
#
_cell.length_a   1.000
_cell.length_b   1.000
_cell.length_c   1.000
_cell.angle_alpha   90.00
_cell.angle_beta   90.00
_cell.angle_gamma   90.00
#
_symmetry.space_group_name_H-M   'P 1'
#
loop_
_entity.id
_entity.type
_entity.pdbx_description
1 polymer ?
#
loop_
_entity_poly.entity_id
_entity_poly.type
_entity_poly.pdbx_seq_one_letter_code
_entity_poly.pdbx_strand_id
1 'polypeptide(L)'
;MDYEYWTKTINEEDRKINNANRRFRYHCYSLESMSEELIYQERSLFPHNDFTTELFNEDFIDTVQNEKLAKALRRLTDRQKQAIKLAFWEGYQYKEIAAVFQCSPAAVTLLLQRAFHRLREYLNE
;
A
#
# COMPACT_ATOMS: atom_id res chain seq x y z
N MET A 1 59.17 -27.08 -29.52
CA MET A 1 58.03 -26.42 -28.85
C MET A 1 58.52 -25.95 -27.50
N ASP A 2 58.65 -24.64 -27.35
CA ASP A 2 59.34 -24.02 -26.23
C ASP A 2 58.35 -23.64 -25.11
N TYR A 3 58.75 -23.84 -23.86
CA TYR A 3 57.96 -23.50 -22.67
C TYR A 3 57.61 -22.00 -22.65
N GLU A 4 58.52 -21.16 -23.14
CA GLU A 4 58.35 -19.71 -23.20
C GLU A 4 57.23 -19.29 -24.15
N TYR A 5 57.05 -20.02 -25.25
CA TYR A 5 55.97 -19.78 -26.21
C TYR A 5 54.60 -20.04 -25.59
N TRP A 6 54.42 -21.20 -24.95
CA TRP A 6 53.16 -21.55 -24.29
C TRP A 6 52.82 -20.60 -23.15
N THR A 7 53.83 -20.16 -22.39
CA THR A 7 53.64 -19.21 -21.29
C THR A 7 53.15 -17.86 -21.81
N LYS A 8 53.71 -17.37 -22.93
CA LYS A 8 53.25 -16.13 -23.57
C LYS A 8 51.83 -16.27 -24.10
N THR A 9 51.49 -17.39 -24.74
CA THR A 9 50.14 -17.64 -25.25
C THR A 9 49.10 -17.66 -24.14
N ILE A 10 49.37 -18.36 -23.03
CA ILE A 10 48.45 -18.42 -21.89
C ILE A 10 48.25 -17.03 -21.28
N ASN A 11 49.32 -16.27 -21.07
CA ASN A 11 49.23 -14.91 -20.53
C ASN A 11 48.42 -13.96 -21.44
N GLU A 12 48.54 -14.10 -22.76
CA GLU A 12 47.79 -13.31 -23.73
C GLU A 12 46.28 -13.64 -23.68
N GLU A 13 45.93 -14.92 -23.56
CA GLU A 13 44.54 -15.37 -23.45
C GLU A 13 43.92 -14.95 -22.10
N ASP A 14 44.65 -15.09 -21.00
CA ASP A 14 44.21 -14.63 -19.67
C ASP A 14 43.97 -13.11 -19.65
N ARG A 15 44.80 -12.34 -20.36
CA ARG A 15 44.60 -10.89 -20.52
C ARG A 15 43.31 -10.57 -21.26
N LYS A 16 42.98 -11.32 -22.33
CA LYS A 16 41.74 -11.13 -23.10
C LYS A 16 40.51 -11.47 -22.26
N ILE A 17 40.54 -12.58 -21.52
CA ILE A 17 39.46 -13.01 -20.63
C ILE A 17 39.24 -11.98 -19.53
N ASN A 18 40.30 -11.50 -18.89
CA ASN A 18 40.21 -10.48 -17.85
C ASN A 18 39.63 -9.16 -18.37
N ASN A 19 40.01 -8.73 -19.57
CA ASN A 19 39.45 -7.54 -20.20
C ASN A 19 37.96 -7.72 -20.53
N ALA A 20 37.57 -8.87 -21.09
CA ALA A 20 36.16 -9.19 -21.36
C ALA A 20 35.32 -9.19 -20.07
N ASN A 21 35.81 -9.84 -19.01
CA ASN A 21 35.15 -9.87 -17.70
C ASN A 21 35.03 -8.49 -17.06
N ARG A 22 36.02 -7.61 -17.25
CA ARG A 22 35.96 -6.22 -16.78
C ARG A 22 34.87 -5.44 -17.51
N ARG A 23 34.80 -5.56 -18.85
CA ARG A 23 33.76 -4.90 -19.67
C ARG A 23 32.36 -5.40 -19.31
N PHE A 24 32.20 -6.70 -19.12
CA PHE A 24 30.92 -7.30 -18.70
C PHE A 24 30.47 -6.78 -17.33
N ARG A 25 31.38 -6.73 -16.35
CA ARG A 25 31.09 -6.17 -15.01
C ARG A 25 30.61 -4.72 -15.07
N TYR A 26 31.25 -3.86 -15.86
CA TYR A 26 30.79 -2.48 -16.02
C TYR A 26 29.43 -2.37 -16.72
N HIS A 27 29.16 -3.23 -17.71
CA HIS A 27 27.86 -3.25 -18.39
C HIS A 27 26.73 -3.65 -17.43
N CYS A 28 26.93 -4.71 -16.65
CA CYS A 28 25.95 -5.12 -15.65
C CYS A 28 25.74 -4.05 -14.57
N TYR A 29 26.82 -3.45 -14.05
CA TYR A 29 26.74 -2.39 -13.05
C TYR A 29 26.00 -1.14 -13.57
N SER A 30 26.21 -0.77 -14.84
CA SER A 30 25.49 0.34 -15.47
C SER A 30 23.99 0.05 -15.60
N LEU A 31 23.62 -1.17 -15.98
CA LEU A 31 22.21 -1.56 -16.09
C LEU A 31 21.53 -1.63 -14.73
N GLU A 32 22.20 -2.17 -13.72
CA GLU A 32 21.72 -2.25 -12.34
C GLU A 32 21.54 -0.83 -11.77
N SER A 33 22.52 0.05 -11.96
CA SER A 33 22.42 1.46 -11.57
C SER A 33 21.27 2.20 -12.28
N MET A 34 21.05 1.96 -13.57
CA MET A 34 19.90 2.53 -14.29
C MET A 34 18.57 1.97 -13.78
N SER A 35 18.52 0.67 -13.45
CA SER A 35 17.31 0.04 -12.90
C SER A 35 16.96 0.59 -11.52
N GLU A 36 17.96 0.80 -10.65
CA GLU A 36 17.77 1.40 -9.34
C GLU A 36 17.25 2.84 -9.48
N GLU A 37 17.84 3.64 -10.37
CA GLU A 37 17.40 5.02 -10.59
C GLU A 37 15.95 5.11 -11.09
N LEU A 38 15.53 4.20 -11.98
CA LEU A 38 14.14 4.08 -12.42
C LEU A 38 13.19 3.68 -11.29
N ILE A 39 13.57 2.72 -10.44
CA ILE A 39 12.79 2.31 -9.25
C ILE A 39 12.66 3.48 -8.27
N TYR A 40 13.73 4.25 -8.06
CA TYR A 40 13.70 5.45 -7.21
C TYR A 40 12.79 6.54 -7.78
N GLN A 41 12.82 6.77 -9.09
CA GLN A 41 11.93 7.75 -9.76
C GLN A 41 10.46 7.32 -9.66
N GLU A 42 10.12 6.07 -9.95
CA GLU A 42 8.75 5.56 -9.78
C GLU A 42 8.29 5.71 -8.33
N ARG A 43 9.13 5.33 -7.36
CA ARG A 43 8.78 5.43 -5.93
C ARG A 43 8.64 6.88 -5.45
N SER A 44 9.38 7.82 -6.04
CA SER A 44 9.29 9.25 -5.70
C SER A 44 8.09 9.94 -6.37
N LEU A 45 7.65 9.47 -7.54
CA LEU A 45 6.50 10.01 -8.27
C LEU A 45 5.17 9.50 -7.71
N PHE A 46 5.17 8.34 -7.06
CA PHE A 46 4.01 7.76 -6.40
C PHE A 46 4.23 7.64 -4.88
N PRO A 47 4.15 8.76 -4.12
CA PRO A 47 3.93 8.64 -2.69
C PRO A 47 2.65 7.82 -2.50
N HIS A 48 2.72 6.85 -1.60
CA HIS A 48 1.73 5.82 -1.28
C HIS A 48 0.33 6.38 -0.99
N ASN A 49 -0.37 6.82 -2.04
CA ASN A 49 -1.78 7.15 -2.08
C ASN A 49 -2.22 6.72 -3.49
N ASP A 50 -2.79 5.54 -3.54
CA ASP A 50 -3.39 4.99 -4.75
C ASP A 50 -4.50 5.95 -5.19
N PHE A 51 -4.22 6.82 -6.17
CA PHE A 51 -5.15 7.82 -6.70
C PHE A 51 -6.48 7.18 -7.15
N THR A 52 -6.44 5.91 -7.56
CA THR A 52 -7.63 5.10 -7.87
C THR A 52 -8.48 4.77 -6.66
N THR A 53 -7.89 4.63 -5.46
CA THR A 53 -8.63 4.45 -4.21
C THR A 53 -9.44 5.70 -3.85
N GLU A 54 -8.93 6.91 -4.14
CA GLU A 54 -9.67 8.15 -3.89
C GLU A 54 -10.79 8.40 -4.93
N LEU A 55 -10.58 8.03 -6.20
CA LEU A 55 -11.53 8.28 -7.29
C LEU A 55 -12.76 7.34 -7.29
N PHE A 56 -12.66 6.14 -6.70
CA PHE A 56 -13.72 5.13 -6.62
C PHE A 56 -14.32 4.96 -5.22
N ASN A 57 -14.10 5.91 -4.31
CA ASN A 57 -14.81 5.93 -3.03
C ASN A 57 -16.27 6.36 -3.24
N GLU A 58 -17.11 5.47 -3.79
CA GLU A 58 -18.53 5.58 -3.45
C GLU A 58 -18.64 5.45 -1.93
N ASP A 59 -19.19 6.48 -1.28
CA ASP A 59 -19.46 6.42 0.15
C ASP A 59 -20.43 5.25 0.36
N PHE A 60 -20.16 4.35 1.30
CA PHE A 60 -21.05 3.20 1.54
C PHE A 60 -22.49 3.65 1.82
N ILE A 61 -22.66 4.88 2.32
CA ILE A 61 -23.94 5.53 2.55
C ILE A 61 -24.74 5.71 1.25
N ASP A 62 -24.08 5.92 0.11
CA ASP A 62 -24.75 6.09 -1.19
C ASP A 62 -25.36 4.78 -1.69
N THR A 63 -24.84 3.63 -1.24
CA THR A 63 -25.41 2.31 -1.51
C THR A 63 -26.61 1.96 -0.62
N VAL A 64 -26.90 2.77 0.41
CA VAL A 64 -28.01 2.52 1.35
C VAL A 64 -29.34 2.92 0.70
N GLN A 65 -30.14 1.91 0.35
CA GLN A 65 -31.45 2.10 -0.31
C GLN A 65 -32.47 2.90 0.54
N ASN A 66 -32.38 2.82 1.86
CA ASN A 66 -33.27 3.57 2.74
C ASN A 66 -32.80 5.02 2.87
N GLU A 67 -33.46 5.94 2.16
CA GLU A 67 -33.10 7.36 2.16
C GLU A 67 -33.10 7.99 3.55
N LYS A 68 -34.04 7.60 4.43
CA LYS A 68 -34.11 8.13 5.80
C LYS A 68 -32.89 7.70 6.61
N LEU A 69 -32.49 6.44 6.48
CA LEU A 69 -31.26 5.92 7.08
C LEU A 69 -30.02 6.58 6.49
N ALA A 70 -29.93 6.72 5.17
CA ALA A 70 -28.81 7.37 4.51
C ALA A 70 -28.64 8.82 5.00
N LYS A 71 -29.73 9.59 5.10
CA LYS A 71 -29.72 10.94 5.68
C LYS A 71 -29.26 10.95 7.14
N ALA A 72 -29.75 10.00 7.96
CA ALA A 72 -29.32 9.87 9.35
C ALA A 72 -27.83 9.52 9.49
N LEU A 73 -27.32 8.62 8.64
CA LEU A 73 -25.90 8.23 8.60
C LEU A 73 -25.00 9.41 8.24
N ARG A 74 -25.41 10.26 7.29
CA ARG A 74 -24.65 11.48 6.91
C ARG A 74 -24.52 12.50 8.05
N ARG A 75 -25.39 12.45 9.07
CA ARG A 75 -25.33 13.34 10.26
C ARG A 75 -24.38 12.84 11.34
N LEU A 76 -23.94 11.58 11.29
CA LEU A 76 -22.97 11.05 12.25
C LEU A 76 -21.58 11.65 12.04
N THR A 77 -20.75 11.62 13.09
CA THR A 77 -19.34 12.03 12.95
C THR A 77 -18.57 11.04 12.07
N ASP A 78 -17.49 11.49 11.42
CA ASP A 78 -16.68 10.62 10.56
C ASP A 78 -16.18 9.37 11.27
N ARG A 79 -15.77 9.53 12.54
CA ARG A 79 -15.36 8.39 13.37
C ARG A 79 -16.49 7.38 13.62
N GLN A 80 -17.73 7.84 13.77
CA GLN A 80 -18.90 6.96 13.93
C GLN A 80 -19.27 6.29 12.61
N LYS A 81 -19.28 7.04 11.50
CA LYS A 81 -19.50 6.49 10.15
C LYS A 81 -18.49 5.39 9.83
N GLN A 82 -17.20 5.65 10.08
CA GLN A 82 -16.13 4.69 9.84
C GLN A 82 -16.28 3.43 10.71
N ALA A 83 -16.68 3.58 11.98
CA ALA A 83 -16.93 2.42 12.85
C ALA A 83 -18.07 1.54 12.32
N ILE A 84 -19.14 2.16 11.82
CA ILE A 84 -20.29 1.46 11.23
C ILE A 84 -19.88 0.79 9.91
N LYS A 85 -19.14 1.48 9.03
CA LYS A 85 -18.62 0.92 7.78
C LYS A 85 -17.79 -0.34 8.05
N LEU A 86 -16.79 -0.24 8.93
CA LEU A 86 -15.93 -1.38 9.27
C LEU A 86 -16.73 -2.56 9.83
N ALA A 87 -17.66 -2.31 10.76
CA ALA A 87 -18.41 -3.37 11.44
C ALA A 87 -19.45 -4.06 10.54
N PHE A 88 -20.20 -3.28 9.75
CA PHE A 88 -21.40 -3.78 9.05
C PHE A 88 -21.23 -3.89 7.54
N TRP A 89 -20.42 -3.03 6.94
CA TRP A 89 -20.16 -3.07 5.49
C TRP A 89 -18.98 -3.96 5.15
N GLU A 90 -17.88 -3.84 5.92
CA GLU A 90 -16.65 -4.59 5.67
C GLU A 90 -16.51 -5.85 6.55
N GLY A 91 -17.36 -6.01 7.57
CA GLY A 91 -17.45 -7.24 8.38
C GLY A 91 -16.35 -7.43 9.45
N TYR A 92 -15.62 -6.37 9.80
CA TYR A 92 -14.55 -6.43 10.80
C TYR A 92 -15.10 -6.71 12.19
N GLN A 93 -14.36 -7.51 12.97
CA GLN A 93 -14.64 -7.76 14.37
C GLN A 93 -14.23 -6.56 15.24
N TYR A 94 -14.88 -6.34 16.38
CA TYR A 94 -14.60 -5.16 17.22
C TYR A 94 -13.15 -5.06 17.70
N LYS A 95 -12.47 -6.21 17.88
CA LYS A 95 -11.04 -6.26 18.19
C LYS A 95 -10.15 -5.75 17.05
N GLU A 96 -10.55 -5.95 15.80
CA GLU A 96 -9.82 -5.51 14.60
C GLU A 96 -10.08 -4.02 14.37
N ILE A 97 -11.32 -3.57 14.53
CA ILE A 97 -11.69 -2.15 14.51
C ILE A 97 -10.92 -1.38 15.59
N ALA A 98 -10.76 -1.97 16.78
CA ALA A 98 -9.98 -1.39 17.86
C ALA A 98 -8.50 -1.22 17.48
N ALA A 99 -7.93 -2.19 16.78
CA ALA A 99 -6.57 -2.08 16.24
C ALA A 99 -6.46 -0.97 15.19
N VAL A 100 -7.42 -0.87 14.26
CA VAL A 100 -7.49 0.21 13.24
C VAL A 100 -7.55 1.59 13.89
N PHE A 101 -8.37 1.74 14.94
CA PHE A 101 -8.51 3.01 15.67
C PHE A 101 -7.49 3.24 16.78
N GLN A 102 -6.54 2.30 16.97
CA GLN A 102 -5.53 2.34 18.03
C GLN A 102 -6.15 2.59 19.42
N CYS A 103 -7.26 1.90 19.72
CA CYS A 103 -7.98 2.03 20.97
C CYS A 103 -8.35 0.66 21.55
N SER A 104 -9.05 0.64 22.70
CA SER A 104 -9.51 -0.61 23.30
C SER A 104 -10.81 -1.12 22.65
N PRO A 105 -11.07 -2.44 22.63
CA PRO A 105 -12.35 -2.98 22.15
C PRO A 105 -13.57 -2.39 22.87
N ALA A 106 -13.44 -2.08 24.16
CA ALA A 106 -14.50 -1.42 24.94
C ALA A 106 -14.81 -0.01 24.41
N ALA A 107 -13.78 0.74 23.96
CA ALA A 107 -13.98 2.06 23.37
C ALA A 107 -14.73 1.98 22.03
N VAL A 108 -14.48 0.94 21.21
CA VAL A 108 -15.25 0.69 19.98
C VAL A 108 -16.71 0.36 20.29
N THR A 109 -16.97 -0.49 21.28
CA THR A 109 -18.34 -0.80 21.71
C THR A 109 -19.09 0.47 22.13
N LEU A 110 -18.47 1.32 22.94
CA LEU A 110 -19.06 2.58 23.38
C LEU A 110 -19.28 3.56 22.21
N LEU A 111 -18.35 3.60 21.25
CA LEU A 111 -18.46 4.41 20.05
C LEU A 111 -19.68 4.00 19.20
N LEU A 112 -19.86 2.69 18.98
CA LEU A 112 -21.01 2.15 18.24
C LEU A 112 -22.32 2.37 19.00
N GLN A 113 -22.35 2.15 20.32
CA GLN A 113 -23.53 2.46 21.14
C GLN A 113 -23.97 3.92 21.00
N ARG A 114 -23.03 4.87 21.07
CA ARG A 114 -23.32 6.29 20.87
C ARG A 114 -23.77 6.60 19.45
N ALA A 115 -23.22 5.92 18.45
CA ALA A 115 -23.65 6.06 17.07
C ALA A 115 -25.10 5.59 16.89
N PHE A 116 -25.46 4.42 17.44
CA PHE A 116 -26.83 3.90 17.38
C PHE A 116 -27.83 4.77 18.13
N HIS A 117 -27.44 5.34 19.27
CA HIS A 117 -28.29 6.30 19.99
C HIS A 117 -28.65 7.49 19.10
N ARG A 118 -27.65 8.11 18.46
CA ARG A 118 -27.86 9.24 17.53
C ARG A 118 -28.68 8.84 16.31
N LEU A 119 -28.41 7.68 15.71
CA LEU A 119 -29.21 7.18 14.59
C LEU A 119 -30.67 7.04 14.98
N ARG A 120 -30.96 6.51 16.18
CA ARG A 120 -32.33 6.39 16.68
C ARG A 120 -33.00 7.76 16.85
N GLU A 121 -32.28 8.75 17.36
CA GLU A 121 -32.79 10.14 17.45
C GLU A 121 -33.11 10.69 16.06
N TYR A 122 -32.18 10.61 15.11
CA TYR A 122 -32.36 11.13 13.75
C TYR A 122 -33.43 10.39 12.93
N LEU A 123 -33.69 9.12 13.26
CA LEU A 123 -34.75 8.33 12.62
C LEU A 123 -36.14 8.58 13.21
N ASN A 124 -36.22 9.16 14.41
CA ASN A 124 -37.49 9.49 15.09
C ASN A 124 -37.90 10.96 14.90
N GLU A 125 -36.98 11.82 14.44
CA GLU A 125 -37.30 13.11 13.80
C GLU A 125 -38.03 12.90 12.46
#